data_AF-A0A5R8XWQ6-F1
#
_entry.id   AF-A0A5R8XWQ6-F1
#
_cell.length_a   1.000
_cell.length_b   1.000
_cell.length_c   1.000
_cell.angle_alpha   90.00
_cell.angle_beta   90.00
_cell.angle_gamma   90.00
#
_symmetry.space_group_name_H-M   'P 1'
#
loop_
_entity.id
_entity.type
_entity.pdbx_description
1 polymer ?
#
loop_
_entity_poly.entity_id
_entity_poly.type
_entity_poly.pdbx_seq_one_letter_code
_entity_poly.pdbx_strand_id
1 'polypeptide(L)'
;MNKFFILLLIFIIGFFTYGIVTKESNDPIKKQKRLSCQTKTTTFEKIANKQLAQEAIKLLESSNYIIKSRIEKSVYMESQIDKHICEEKANEYLNKSISRYLKTKEEKEQKLLIDYYILENDKEDKGKKGTKCKLYAGYLVFEFKLDNKLIYKIQTDYMNMDTSDIPERMDCVIKSFITLKN
;
A
#
# COMPACT_ATOMS: atom_id res chain seq x y z
N MET A 1 -1.48 -57.76 -5.27
CA MET A 1 -1.70 -56.46 -4.59
C MET A 1 -3.18 -56.14 -4.69
N ASN A 2 -3.90 -56.08 -3.57
CA ASN A 2 -5.37 -55.95 -3.60
C ASN A 2 -5.75 -54.61 -4.23
N LYS A 3 -6.68 -54.58 -5.20
CA LYS A 3 -7.07 -53.34 -5.92
C LYS A 3 -7.50 -52.23 -4.94
N PHE A 4 -8.05 -52.63 -3.80
CA PHE A 4 -8.37 -51.76 -2.67
C PHE A 4 -7.14 -51.05 -2.07
N PHE A 5 -6.03 -51.76 -1.91
CA PHE A 5 -4.79 -51.18 -1.38
C PHE A 5 -4.19 -50.14 -2.34
N ILE A 6 -4.31 -50.38 -3.65
CA ILE A 6 -3.84 -49.43 -4.68
C ILE A 6 -4.68 -48.15 -4.64
N LEU A 7 -6.01 -48.28 -4.55
CA LEU A 7 -6.94 -47.15 -4.41
C LEU A 7 -6.68 -46.32 -3.16
N LEU A 8 -6.45 -46.99 -2.03
CA LEU A 8 -6.11 -46.32 -0.76
C LEU A 8 -4.81 -45.50 -0.91
N LEU A 9 -3.80 -46.08 -1.55
CA LEU A 9 -2.50 -45.43 -1.73
C LEU A 9 -2.59 -44.20 -2.65
N ILE A 10 -3.38 -44.28 -3.73
CA ILE A 10 -3.66 -43.14 -4.62
C ILE A 10 -4.39 -42.03 -3.86
N PHE A 11 -5.38 -42.37 -3.03
CA PHE A 11 -6.13 -41.40 -2.25
C PHE A 11 -5.24 -40.67 -1.23
N ILE A 12 -4.36 -41.41 -0.56
CA ILE A 12 -3.39 -40.85 0.40
C ILE A 12 -2.44 -39.89 -0.32
N ILE A 13 -1.85 -40.31 -1.45
CA ILE A 13 -0.96 -39.44 -2.24
C ILE A 13 -1.70 -38.19 -2.72
N GLY A 14 -2.93 -38.34 -3.23
CA GLY A 14 -3.77 -37.21 -3.67
C GLY A 14 -4.10 -36.23 -2.56
N PHE A 15 -4.38 -36.73 -1.35
CA PHE A 15 -4.66 -35.89 -0.19
C PHE A 15 -3.43 -35.09 0.25
N PHE A 16 -2.25 -35.72 0.29
CA PHE A 16 -1.00 -35.04 0.63
C PHE A 16 -0.56 -34.04 -0.43
N THR A 17 -0.66 -34.36 -1.72
CA THR A 17 -0.32 -33.42 -2.80
C THR A 17 -1.27 -32.22 -2.80
N TYR A 18 -2.58 -32.44 -2.64
CA TYR A 18 -3.55 -31.35 -2.49
C TYR A 18 -3.26 -30.48 -1.27
N GLY A 19 -2.93 -31.09 -0.13
CA GLY A 19 -2.52 -30.39 1.09
C GLY A 19 -1.26 -29.54 0.90
N ILE A 20 -0.25 -30.03 0.18
CA ILE A 20 0.99 -29.29 -0.10
C ILE A 20 0.73 -28.10 -1.04
N VAL A 21 -0.01 -28.32 -2.13
CA VAL A 21 -0.34 -27.25 -3.11
C VAL A 21 -1.18 -26.15 -2.46
N THR A 22 -2.15 -26.51 -1.62
CA THR A 22 -2.97 -25.53 -0.89
C THR A 22 -2.18 -24.83 0.21
N LYS A 23 -1.17 -25.47 0.81
CA LYS A 23 -0.32 -24.84 1.82
C LYS A 23 0.66 -23.83 1.22
N GLU A 24 1.26 -24.09 0.05
CA GLU A 24 2.06 -23.09 -0.65
C GLU A 24 1.22 -21.86 -1.07
N SER A 25 -0.05 -22.07 -1.43
CA SER A 25 -0.96 -20.95 -1.74
C SER A 25 -1.40 -20.14 -0.50
N ASN A 26 -1.32 -20.73 0.69
CA ASN A 26 -1.74 -20.14 1.97
C ASN A 26 -0.57 -19.79 2.88
N ASP A 27 0.68 -19.98 2.43
CA ASP A 27 1.84 -19.59 3.22
C ASP A 27 1.76 -18.07 3.42
N PRO A 28 1.83 -17.59 4.68
CA PRO A 28 1.85 -16.16 4.94
C PRO A 28 3.07 -15.62 4.21
N ILE A 29 2.82 -14.81 3.17
CA ILE A 29 3.84 -14.05 2.43
C ILE A 29 4.85 -13.59 3.48
N LYS A 30 6.09 -14.13 3.45
CA LYS A 30 7.14 -13.78 4.42
C LYS A 30 7.11 -12.27 4.55
N LYS A 31 6.69 -11.76 5.71
CA LYS A 31 6.55 -10.32 5.94
C LYS A 31 7.87 -9.69 5.56
N GLN A 32 7.85 -8.88 4.52
CA GLN A 32 9.06 -8.23 4.02
C GLN A 32 9.65 -7.44 5.20
N LYS A 33 10.99 -7.42 5.29
CA LYS A 33 11.66 -6.69 6.38
C LYS A 33 11.22 -5.23 6.28
N ARG A 34 10.53 -4.73 7.32
CA ARG A 34 10.04 -3.36 7.37
C ARG A 34 11.17 -2.37 7.12
N LEU A 35 10.92 -1.38 6.28
CA LEU A 35 11.83 -0.27 6.08
C LEU A 35 11.88 0.59 7.35
N SER A 36 13.03 1.23 7.62
CA SER A 36 13.20 2.09 8.80
C SER A 36 12.21 3.26 8.84
N CYS A 37 11.78 3.78 7.69
CA CYS A 37 10.78 4.85 7.66
C CYS A 37 9.38 4.35 8.07
N GLN A 38 9.05 3.08 7.81
CA GLN A 38 7.77 2.47 8.18
C GLN A 38 7.65 2.20 9.68
N THR A 39 8.76 2.26 10.43
CA THR A 39 8.75 2.11 11.89
C THR A 39 8.56 3.43 12.64
N LYS A 40 8.60 4.57 11.93
CA LYS A 40 8.41 5.90 12.54
C LYS A 40 6.96 6.17 12.94
N THR A 41 5.99 5.61 12.22
CA THR A 41 4.56 5.70 12.51
C THR A 41 3.89 4.36 12.22
N THR A 42 2.65 4.15 12.68
CA THR A 42 1.93 2.92 12.36
C THR A 42 1.79 2.80 10.85
N THR A 43 2.28 1.69 10.30
CA THR A 43 2.24 1.43 8.87
C THR A 43 1.75 0.01 8.62
N PHE A 44 0.81 -0.11 7.70
CA PHE A 44 0.25 -1.36 7.22
C PHE A 44 0.47 -1.44 5.72
N GLU A 45 0.86 -2.61 5.23
CA GLU A 45 1.07 -2.83 3.81
C GLU A 45 0.46 -4.16 3.38
N LYS A 46 0.05 -4.22 2.11
CA LYS A 46 -0.43 -5.42 1.45
C LYS A 46 0.12 -5.47 0.03
N ILE A 47 0.92 -6.49 -0.25
CA ILE A 47 1.35 -6.84 -1.60
C ILE A 47 0.28 -7.78 -2.17
N ALA A 48 -0.53 -7.29 -3.10
CA ALA A 48 -1.64 -8.05 -3.66
C ALA A 48 -1.24 -8.81 -4.92
N ASN A 49 -0.32 -8.27 -5.73
CA ASN A 49 0.19 -8.95 -6.92
C ASN A 49 1.69 -8.69 -7.12
N LYS A 50 2.53 -9.66 -6.72
CA LYS A 50 3.99 -9.56 -6.83
C LYS A 50 4.49 -9.66 -8.28
N GLN A 51 3.78 -10.41 -9.13
CA GLN A 51 4.17 -10.62 -10.53
C GLN A 51 4.11 -9.32 -11.33
N LEU A 52 3.06 -8.52 -11.10
CA LEU A 52 2.86 -7.22 -11.75
C LEU A 52 3.63 -6.08 -11.09
N ALA A 53 4.20 -6.28 -9.89
CA ALA A 53 4.90 -5.22 -9.16
C ALA A 53 6.10 -4.68 -9.93
N GLN A 54 6.87 -5.54 -10.62
CA GLN A 54 8.03 -5.11 -11.40
C GLN A 54 7.63 -4.22 -12.59
N GLU A 55 6.54 -4.56 -13.27
CA GLU A 55 6.00 -3.78 -14.39
C GLU A 55 5.46 -2.44 -13.92
N ALA A 56 4.65 -2.44 -12.85
CA ALA A 56 4.14 -1.22 -12.24
C ALA A 56 5.29 -0.27 -11.79
N ILE A 57 6.36 -0.81 -11.20
CA ILE A 57 7.55 -0.01 -10.83
C ILE A 57 8.25 0.55 -12.07
N LYS A 58 8.38 -0.21 -13.17
CA LYS A 58 8.93 0.31 -14.43
C LYS A 58 8.10 1.46 -14.99
N LEU A 59 6.77 1.39 -14.88
CA LEU A 59 5.88 2.47 -15.30
C LEU A 59 6.09 3.72 -14.43
N LEU A 60 6.24 3.57 -13.11
CA LEU A 60 6.59 4.68 -12.22
C LEU A 60 7.96 5.29 -12.57
N GLU A 61 9.01 4.46 -12.70
CA GLU A 61 10.39 4.87 -13.03
C GLU A 61 10.50 5.56 -14.40
N SER A 62 9.55 5.29 -15.31
CA SER A 62 9.47 5.89 -16.66
C SER A 62 8.50 7.06 -16.78
N SER A 63 7.95 7.54 -15.65
CA SER A 63 6.96 8.63 -15.61
C SER A 63 5.62 8.30 -16.28
N ASN A 64 5.26 7.03 -16.39
CA ASN A 64 3.99 6.56 -16.95
C ASN A 64 2.99 6.21 -15.83
N TYR A 65 2.48 7.24 -15.16
CA TYR A 65 1.49 7.08 -14.11
C TYR A 65 0.44 8.18 -14.14
N ILE A 66 -0.71 7.88 -13.52
CA ILE A 66 -1.80 8.81 -13.28
C ILE A 66 -1.99 8.88 -11.77
N ILE A 67 -2.16 10.09 -11.24
CA ILE A 67 -2.45 10.33 -9.83
C ILE A 67 -3.95 10.62 -9.69
N LYS A 68 -4.60 9.93 -8.76
CA LYS A 68 -5.94 10.25 -8.27
C LYS A 68 -5.85 10.50 -6.77
N SER A 69 -6.01 11.75 -6.37
CA SER A 69 -5.92 12.20 -4.98
C SER A 69 -7.30 12.54 -4.42
N ARG A 70 -7.39 12.64 -3.09
CA ARG A 70 -8.45 13.34 -2.35
C ARG A 70 -8.00 13.62 -0.91
N ILE A 71 -8.55 14.67 -0.30
CA ILE A 71 -8.39 14.97 1.12
C ILE A 71 -9.72 14.67 1.84
N GLU A 72 -9.69 13.81 2.83
CA GLU A 72 -10.85 13.40 3.62
C GLU A 72 -10.80 14.09 4.99
N LYS A 73 -11.79 14.95 5.23
CA LYS A 73 -11.93 15.77 6.44
C LYS A 73 -12.51 14.96 7.59
N SER A 74 -12.30 15.43 8.81
CA SER A 74 -13.09 14.97 9.95
C SER A 74 -14.59 15.33 9.79
N VAL A 75 -15.46 14.55 10.43
CA VAL A 75 -16.92 14.64 10.29
C VAL A 75 -17.57 15.23 11.54
N TYR A 76 -17.11 14.81 12.73
CA TYR A 76 -17.66 15.17 14.03
C TYR A 76 -16.89 16.31 14.71
N MET A 77 -15.58 16.44 14.44
CA MET A 77 -14.76 17.56 14.91
C MET A 77 -14.56 18.62 13.82
N GLU A 78 -14.18 19.84 14.21
CA GLU A 78 -13.80 20.88 13.25
C GLU A 78 -12.52 20.49 12.51
N SER A 79 -12.64 20.32 11.19
CA SER A 79 -11.52 19.99 10.30
C SER A 79 -10.42 21.04 10.32
N GLN A 80 -9.19 20.60 10.57
CA GLN A 80 -7.99 21.45 10.51
C GLN A 80 -7.15 21.17 9.27
N ILE A 81 -7.28 19.98 8.65
CA ILE A 81 -6.44 19.57 7.51
C ILE A 81 -6.49 20.55 6.33
N ASP A 82 -7.65 21.13 6.03
CA ASP A 82 -7.82 22.08 4.91
C ASP A 82 -7.06 23.40 5.10
N LYS A 83 -6.70 23.74 6.35
CA LYS A 83 -5.92 24.93 6.67
C LYS A 83 -4.43 24.74 6.32
N HIS A 84 -4.00 23.50 6.09
CA HIS A 84 -2.59 23.13 5.99
C HIS A 84 -2.21 22.48 4.64
N ILE A 85 -3.13 21.70 4.07
CA ILE A 85 -2.89 20.98 2.82
C ILE A 85 -4.15 20.91 1.95
N CYS A 86 -3.94 20.99 0.64
CA CYS A 86 -4.93 20.73 -0.41
C CYS A 86 -4.38 19.63 -1.35
N GLU A 87 -5.22 19.15 -2.26
CA GLU A 87 -4.85 18.08 -3.20
C GLU A 87 -3.65 18.45 -4.08
N GLU A 88 -3.58 19.69 -4.55
CA GLU A 88 -2.48 20.18 -5.39
C GLU A 88 -1.15 20.11 -4.65
N LYS A 89 -1.13 20.58 -3.40
CA LYS A 89 0.06 20.56 -2.53
C LYS A 89 0.46 19.14 -2.14
N ALA A 90 -0.51 18.26 -1.88
CA ALA A 90 -0.26 16.85 -1.66
C ALA A 90 0.35 16.17 -2.90
N ASN A 91 -0.16 16.48 -4.09
CA ASN A 91 0.37 15.99 -5.36
C ASN A 91 1.78 16.53 -5.65
N GLU A 92 2.09 17.77 -5.28
CA GLU A 92 3.45 18.32 -5.35
C GLU A 92 4.42 17.51 -4.49
N TYR A 93 4.06 17.20 -3.24
CA TYR A 93 4.87 16.36 -2.36
C TYR A 93 5.08 14.97 -2.94
N LEU A 94 4.02 14.34 -3.44
CA LEU A 94 4.11 13.02 -4.07
C LEU A 94 5.02 13.03 -5.30
N ASN A 95 4.87 14.02 -6.18
CA ASN A 95 5.71 14.17 -7.37
C ASN A 95 7.18 14.39 -6.99
N LYS A 96 7.46 15.17 -5.94
CA LYS A 96 8.80 15.33 -5.39
C LYS A 96 9.35 14.00 -4.88
N SER A 97 8.55 13.19 -4.19
CA SER A 97 8.94 11.86 -3.73
C SER A 97 9.29 10.92 -4.89
N ILE A 98 8.46 10.90 -5.94
CA ILE A 98 8.60 10.06 -7.14
C ILE A 98 9.82 10.50 -7.98
N SER A 99 10.08 11.80 -8.11
CA SER A 99 11.13 12.34 -8.98
C SER A 99 12.53 11.76 -8.72
N ARG A 100 12.81 11.37 -7.46
CA ARG A 100 14.07 10.74 -7.04
C ARG A 100 14.29 9.32 -7.58
N TYR A 101 13.25 8.71 -8.15
CA TYR A 101 13.27 7.34 -8.68
C TYR A 101 13.05 7.29 -10.19
N LEU A 102 12.89 8.44 -10.85
CA LEU A 102 12.78 8.50 -12.30
C LEU A 102 14.13 8.16 -12.94
N LYS A 103 14.10 7.35 -14.00
CA LYS A 103 15.31 6.88 -14.69
C LYS A 103 15.35 7.33 -16.14
N THR A 104 14.27 7.07 -16.85
CA THR A 104 14.13 7.38 -18.28
C THR A 104 12.77 8.03 -18.49
N LYS A 105 12.66 8.87 -19.52
CA LYS A 105 11.35 9.34 -19.99
C LYS A 105 11.06 8.61 -21.28
N GLU A 106 10.09 7.71 -21.23
CA GLU A 106 9.58 6.96 -22.38
C GLU A 106 8.07 7.01 -22.27
N GLU A 107 7.37 7.41 -23.31
CA GLU A 107 5.91 7.44 -23.26
C GLU A 107 5.35 6.04 -23.55
N LYS A 108 4.44 5.57 -22.68
CA LYS A 108 3.73 4.30 -22.83
C LYS A 108 2.24 4.51 -22.74
N GLU A 109 1.49 3.73 -23.50
CA GLU A 109 0.03 3.71 -23.47
C GLU A 109 -0.50 3.26 -22.10
N GLN A 110 0.06 2.15 -21.59
CA GLN A 110 -0.28 1.65 -20.26
C GLN A 110 0.26 2.60 -19.17
N LYS A 111 -0.57 2.89 -18.17
CA LYS A 111 -0.22 3.76 -17.04
C LYS A 111 -0.47 3.06 -15.71
N LEU A 112 0.43 3.29 -14.75
CA LEU A 112 0.21 2.95 -13.35
C LEU A 112 -0.77 3.96 -12.74
N LEU A 113 -1.86 3.50 -12.14
CA LEU A 113 -2.72 4.36 -11.32
C LEU A 113 -2.20 4.39 -9.88
N ILE A 114 -1.90 5.60 -9.38
CA ILE A 114 -1.60 5.89 -7.99
C ILE A 114 -2.84 6.57 -7.39
N ASP A 115 -3.72 5.76 -6.79
CA ASP A 115 -4.95 6.21 -6.14
C ASP A 115 -4.68 6.36 -4.65
N TYR A 116 -4.76 7.58 -4.14
CA TYR A 116 -4.46 7.84 -2.74
C TYR A 116 -5.39 8.87 -2.11
N TYR A 117 -5.45 8.82 -0.79
CA TYR A 117 -6.11 9.83 0.00
C TYR A 117 -5.37 10.10 1.31
N ILE A 118 -5.58 11.30 1.83
CA ILE A 118 -5.12 11.72 3.15
C ILE A 118 -6.36 11.98 3.98
N LEU A 119 -6.52 11.25 5.08
CA LEU A 119 -7.65 11.38 5.98
C LEU A 119 -7.21 11.99 7.31
N GLU A 120 -7.93 13.02 7.75
CA GLU A 120 -7.79 13.58 9.08
C GLU A 120 -8.45 12.69 10.15
N ASN A 121 -7.72 12.42 11.22
CA ASN A 121 -8.20 11.62 12.32
C ASN A 121 -9.28 12.36 13.12
N ASP A 122 -10.54 12.01 12.89
CA ASP A 122 -11.66 12.53 13.68
C ASP A 122 -11.63 12.06 15.15
N LYS A 123 -11.09 12.85 16.08
CA LYS A 123 -10.89 12.42 17.48
C LYS A 123 -12.19 12.36 18.29
N GLU A 124 -13.28 12.91 17.76
CA GLU A 124 -14.60 12.97 18.39
C GLU A 124 -15.54 11.85 17.93
N ASP A 125 -15.15 11.09 16.91
CA ASP A 125 -15.86 9.89 16.49
C ASP A 125 -16.00 8.86 17.64
N LYS A 126 -17.26 8.66 18.06
CA LYS A 126 -17.65 7.71 19.13
C LYS A 126 -17.41 6.25 18.77
N GLY A 127 -17.20 5.93 17.48
CA GLY A 127 -16.83 4.60 17.01
C GLY A 127 -15.38 4.21 17.33
N LYS A 128 -14.52 5.18 17.71
CA LYS A 128 -13.09 4.93 17.94
C LYS A 128 -12.84 4.24 19.28
N LYS A 129 -12.21 3.06 19.20
CA LYS A 129 -11.92 2.21 20.36
C LYS A 129 -10.60 2.62 21.02
N GLY A 130 -10.69 3.39 22.10
CA GLY A 130 -9.59 3.65 23.02
C GLY A 130 -8.75 4.90 22.71
N THR A 131 -7.91 5.29 23.67
CA THR A 131 -7.14 6.55 23.66
C THR A 131 -6.04 6.57 22.58
N LYS A 132 -5.47 5.41 22.24
CA LYS A 132 -4.41 5.29 21.22
C LYS A 132 -4.86 5.76 19.83
N CYS A 133 -6.14 5.55 19.49
CA CYS A 133 -6.71 5.98 18.21
C CYS A 133 -6.83 7.51 18.08
N LYS A 134 -6.56 8.28 19.13
CA LYS A 134 -6.63 9.75 19.14
C LYS A 134 -5.25 10.43 19.06
N LEU A 135 -4.17 9.65 19.02
CA LEU A 135 -2.80 10.17 19.13
C LEU A 135 -2.23 10.72 17.81
N TYR A 136 -2.66 10.18 16.67
CA TYR A 136 -2.20 10.63 15.36
C TYR A 136 -3.13 11.72 14.80
N ALA A 137 -2.60 12.54 13.90
CA ALA A 137 -3.35 13.60 13.24
C ALA A 137 -4.18 13.07 12.07
N GLY A 138 -3.75 11.98 11.45
CA GLY A 138 -4.48 11.30 10.38
C GLY A 138 -3.66 10.18 9.78
N TYR A 139 -4.05 9.71 8.61
CA TYR A 139 -3.27 8.72 7.86
C TYR A 139 -3.39 8.94 6.36
N LEU A 140 -2.40 8.42 5.64
CA LEU A 140 -2.38 8.35 4.19
C LEU A 140 -2.66 6.92 3.78
N VAL A 141 -3.45 6.72 2.74
CA VAL A 141 -3.65 5.42 2.11
C VAL A 141 -3.34 5.53 0.63
N PHE A 142 -2.48 4.65 0.14
CA PHE A 142 -2.11 4.54 -1.26
C PHE A 142 -2.48 3.17 -1.79
N GLU A 143 -3.04 3.15 -2.99
CA GLU A 143 -3.27 1.97 -3.80
C GLU A 143 -2.60 2.15 -5.16
N PHE A 144 -1.67 1.26 -5.48
CA PHE A 144 -1.01 1.17 -6.76
C PHE A 144 -1.75 0.12 -7.59
N LYS A 145 -2.31 0.54 -8.73
CA LYS A 145 -3.16 -0.29 -9.58
C LYS A 145 -2.65 -0.31 -11.02
N LEU A 146 -2.68 -1.49 -11.63
CA LEU A 146 -2.39 -1.68 -13.06
C LEU A 146 -3.58 -2.40 -13.68
N ASP A 147 -4.19 -1.83 -14.71
CA ASP A 147 -5.40 -2.37 -15.36
C ASP A 147 -6.50 -2.74 -14.34
N ASN A 148 -6.76 -1.82 -13.40
CA ASN A 148 -7.68 -1.98 -12.26
C ASN A 148 -7.35 -3.11 -11.26
N LYS A 149 -6.23 -3.81 -11.41
CA LYS A 149 -5.75 -4.80 -10.45
C LYS A 149 -4.92 -4.12 -9.38
N LEU A 150 -5.25 -4.36 -8.11
CA LEU A 150 -4.44 -3.90 -6.98
C LEU A 150 -3.10 -4.62 -6.98
N ILE A 151 -2.02 -3.85 -7.01
CA ILE A 151 -0.64 -4.35 -6.95
C ILE A 151 -0.13 -4.24 -5.52
N TYR A 152 -0.24 -3.04 -4.97
CA TYR A 152 0.28 -2.69 -3.66
C TYR A 152 -0.66 -1.72 -2.96
N LYS A 153 -0.90 -1.96 -1.68
CA LYS A 153 -1.62 -1.03 -0.80
C LYS A 153 -0.75 -0.74 0.41
N ILE A 154 -0.65 0.53 0.77
CA ILE A 154 0.03 0.95 2.00
C ILE A 154 -0.77 2.04 2.69
N GLN A 155 -0.89 1.91 4.01
CA GLN A 155 -1.43 2.93 4.90
C GLN A 155 -0.35 3.32 5.90
N THR A 156 -0.15 4.60 6.12
CA THR A 156 0.80 5.12 7.12
C THR A 156 0.21 6.32 7.85
N ASP A 157 0.32 6.33 9.17
CA ASP A 157 -0.15 7.46 9.99
C ASP A 157 0.77 8.67 9.81
N TYR A 158 0.20 9.88 9.90
CA TYR A 158 0.93 11.13 10.11
C TYR A 158 0.54 11.74 11.46
N MET A 159 1.50 12.38 12.11
CA MET A 159 1.41 12.75 13.53
C MET A 159 1.10 14.23 13.72
N ASN A 160 1.55 15.10 12.82
CA ASN A 160 1.48 16.54 13.02
C ASN A 160 0.18 17.11 12.43
N MET A 161 -0.58 17.85 13.24
CA MET A 161 -1.84 18.48 12.81
C MET A 161 -1.65 19.50 11.69
N ASP A 162 -0.47 20.13 11.62
CA ASP A 162 -0.08 21.06 10.56
C ASP A 162 0.39 20.36 9.27
N THR A 163 0.29 19.03 9.22
CA THR A 163 0.66 18.17 8.08
C THR A 163 2.15 18.18 7.71
N SER A 164 3.02 18.72 8.56
CA SER A 164 4.44 18.92 8.26
C SER A 164 5.23 17.62 8.02
N ASP A 165 4.77 16.48 8.53
CA ASP A 165 5.40 15.17 8.35
C ASP A 165 4.88 14.37 7.14
N ILE A 166 3.83 14.86 6.45
CA ILE A 166 3.25 14.23 5.25
C ILE A 166 4.27 14.00 4.12
N PRO A 167 5.15 14.96 3.75
CA PRO A 167 6.15 14.74 2.71
C PRO A 167 7.06 13.54 3.03
N GLU A 168 7.45 13.39 4.30
CA GLU A 168 8.28 12.27 4.74
C GLU A 168 7.51 10.94 4.70
N ARG A 169 6.20 10.97 4.99
CA ARG A 169 5.34 9.79 4.87
C ARG A 169 5.20 9.34 3.42
N MET A 170 4.96 10.27 2.49
CA MET A 170 4.88 9.98 1.05
C MET A 170 6.21 9.44 0.50
N ASP A 171 7.33 10.00 0.95
CA ASP A 171 8.67 9.49 0.64
C ASP A 171 8.81 8.02 1.02
N CYS A 172 8.34 7.66 2.23
CA CYS A 172 8.38 6.28 2.70
C CYS A 172 7.48 5.36 1.86
N VAL A 173 6.29 5.82 1.47
CA VAL A 173 5.36 5.09 0.61
C VAL A 173 5.99 4.75 -0.74
N ILE A 174 6.57 5.75 -1.42
CA ILE A 174 7.23 5.53 -2.72
C ILE A 174 8.43 4.61 -2.56
N LYS A 175 9.28 4.82 -1.55
CA LYS A 175 10.42 3.96 -1.28
C LYS A 175 9.99 2.50 -1.04
N SER A 176 8.94 2.30 -0.26
CA SER A 176 8.35 0.99 0.02
C SER A 176 7.89 0.30 -1.26
N PHE A 177 7.14 1.00 -2.12
CA PHE A 177 6.70 0.46 -3.40
C PHE A 177 7.87 0.07 -4.31
N ILE A 178 8.88 0.93 -4.46
CA ILE A 178 10.08 0.65 -5.28
C ILE A 178 10.84 -0.58 -4.77
N THR A 179 10.91 -0.80 -3.45
CA THR A 179 11.63 -1.95 -2.88
C THR A 179 10.98 -3.30 -3.16
N LEU A 180 9.74 -3.34 -3.68
CA LEU A 180 9.10 -4.59 -4.13
C LEU A 180 9.77 -5.20 -5.37
N LYS A 181 10.63 -4.44 -6.06
CA LYS A 181 11.45 -4.92 -7.18
C LYS A 181 12.54 -5.92 -6.74
N ASN A 182 12.94 -5.86 -5.46
CA ASN A 182 14.03 -6.63 -4.88
C ASN A 182 13.56 -7.93 -4.21
#